data_AF-A0AAJ4XER3-F1
#
_entry.id   AF-A0AAJ4XER3-F1
#
_cell.length_a   1.000
_cell.length_b   1.000
_cell.length_c   1.000
_cell.angle_alpha   90.00
_cell.angle_beta   90.00
_cell.angle_gamma   90.00
#
_symmetry.space_group_name_H-M   'P 1'
#
loop_
_entity.id
_entity.type
_entity.pdbx_description
1 polymer ?
#
loop_
_entity_poly.entity_id
_entity_poly.type
_entity_poly.pdbx_seq_one_letter_code
_entity_poly.pdbx_strand_id
1 'polypeptide(L)'
;MVKKGATSFDKIYFWDLEAASDDYRFSKVWPLVDDIFLIEFYNKKYEAGKQPGTDASSQYAVAHIKQKKITWLKGIPAKNDIPEGISWPYVYEGRAFIGLTALDKFPQFYTVDPQTGNAKKGLVVKDANGIEAATFVEKK
;
A
#
# COMPACT_ATOMS: atom_id res chain seq x y z
N MET A 1 2.00 19.70 6.21
CA MET A 1 1.65 19.96 7.63
C MET A 1 1.89 21.42 7.93
N VAL A 2 1.02 22.06 8.70
CA VAL A 2 1.30 23.38 9.28
C VAL A 2 1.89 23.13 10.65
N LYS A 3 3.10 23.64 10.93
CA LYS A 3 3.66 23.58 12.30
C LYS A 3 2.66 24.22 13.25
N LYS A 4 2.48 23.65 14.46
CA LYS A 4 1.57 24.21 15.46
C LYS A 4 1.91 25.70 15.68
N GLY A 5 0.97 26.60 15.37
CA GLY A 5 1.13 28.05 15.48
C GLY A 5 1.63 28.78 14.23
N ALA A 6 1.88 28.09 13.10
CA ALA A 6 2.20 28.73 11.83
C ALA A 6 0.92 29.07 11.04
N THR A 7 0.91 30.21 10.34
CA THR A 7 -0.19 30.63 9.46
C THR A 7 0.08 30.33 7.99
N SER A 8 1.28 29.84 7.66
CA SER A 8 1.71 29.51 6.30
C SER A 8 2.07 28.02 6.18
N PHE A 9 1.82 27.46 4.99
CA PHE A 9 2.26 26.12 4.64
C PHE A 9 3.80 26.10 4.62
N ASP A 10 4.39 25.25 5.46
CA ASP A 10 5.84 25.09 5.50
C ASP A 10 6.28 24.23 4.30
N LYS A 11 6.87 24.89 3.30
CA LYS A 11 7.34 24.27 2.05
C LYS A 11 8.35 23.14 2.27
N ILE A 12 9.01 23.08 3.44
CA ILE A 12 9.94 21.98 3.79
C ILE A 12 9.18 20.64 3.88
N TYR A 13 7.88 20.68 4.23
CA TYR A 13 7.01 19.51 4.30
C TYR A 13 6.45 19.08 2.94
N PHE A 14 6.77 19.77 1.85
CA PHE A 14 6.47 19.27 0.52
C PHE A 14 7.42 18.12 0.19
N TRP A 15 6.83 16.99 -0.19
CA TRP A 15 7.53 15.86 -0.77
C TRP A 15 6.69 15.36 -1.93
N ASP A 16 7.27 15.42 -3.13
CA ASP A 16 6.66 14.89 -4.33
C ASP A 16 6.74 13.36 -4.32
N LEU A 17 5.63 12.71 -3.98
CA LEU A 17 5.53 11.25 -3.92
C LEU A 17 5.53 10.61 -5.31
N GLU A 18 5.05 11.31 -6.33
CA GLU A 18 5.01 10.80 -7.71
C GLU A 18 6.44 10.74 -8.28
N ALA A 19 7.22 11.81 -8.10
CA ALA A 19 8.63 11.79 -8.46
C ALA A 19 9.44 10.75 -7.66
N ALA A 20 9.12 10.55 -6.38
CA ALA A 20 9.81 9.58 -5.53
C ALA A 20 9.43 8.11 -5.81
N SER A 21 8.33 7.87 -6.51
CA SER A 21 7.80 6.55 -6.86
C SER A 21 8.08 6.18 -8.31
N ASP A 22 9.09 6.77 -8.97
CA ASP A 22 9.35 6.53 -10.40
C ASP A 22 8.13 6.89 -11.26
N ASP A 23 7.51 8.05 -11.00
CA ASP A 23 6.35 8.61 -11.69
C ASP A 23 5.07 7.74 -11.62
N TYR A 24 4.99 6.84 -10.63
CA TYR A 24 3.76 6.11 -10.33
C TYR A 24 2.83 6.95 -9.46
N ARG A 25 1.58 7.11 -9.91
CA ARG A 25 0.54 7.75 -9.11
C ARG A 25 -0.03 6.79 -8.08
N PHE A 26 -0.36 7.32 -6.90
CA PHE A 26 -0.99 6.54 -5.84
C PHE A 26 -2.52 6.59 -5.94
N SER A 27 -3.18 5.50 -5.55
CA SER A 27 -4.64 5.35 -5.50
C SER A 27 -5.16 5.52 -4.07
N LYS A 28 -4.49 4.89 -3.10
CA LYS A 28 -4.95 4.80 -1.70
C LYS A 28 -3.77 4.83 -0.73
N VAL A 29 -4.03 5.27 0.50
CA VAL A 29 -3.04 5.42 1.56
C VAL A 29 -3.61 4.93 2.89
N TRP A 30 -2.83 4.18 3.66
CA TRP A 30 -3.17 3.73 5.01
C TRP A 30 -2.06 4.14 5.99
N PRO A 31 -2.39 4.77 7.13
CA PRO A 31 -1.41 5.02 8.19
C PRO A 31 -0.98 3.70 8.82
N LEU A 32 0.32 3.54 9.09
CA LEU A 32 0.84 2.39 9.82
C LEU A 32 1.24 2.80 11.23
N VAL A 33 2.49 3.22 11.41
CA VAL A 33 3.09 3.61 12.68
C VAL A 33 3.90 4.89 12.49
N ASP A 34 3.81 5.81 13.45
CA ASP A 34 4.51 7.10 13.42
C ASP A 34 4.30 7.88 12.11
N ASP A 35 5.37 8.09 11.33
CA ASP A 35 5.37 8.78 10.03
C ASP A 35 5.44 7.81 8.84
N ILE A 36 5.08 6.54 9.05
CA ILE A 36 5.12 5.49 8.04
C ILE A 36 3.72 5.16 7.55
N PHE A 37 3.56 5.11 6.23
CA PHE A 37 2.30 4.84 5.55
C PHE A 37 2.46 3.70 4.54
N LEU A 38 1.44 2.86 4.40
CA LEU A 38 1.30 2.00 3.23
C LEU A 38 0.64 2.82 2.13
N ILE A 39 1.20 2.78 0.93
CA ILE A 39 0.65 3.45 -0.25
C ILE A 39 0.41 2.41 -1.33
N GLU A 40 -0.79 2.42 -1.91
CA GLU A 40 -1.14 1.67 -3.11
C GLU A 40 -0.93 2.56 -4.34
N PHE A 41 -0.33 1.99 -5.38
CA PHE A 41 -0.02 2.66 -6.63
C PHE A 41 -0.73 1.96 -7.80
N TYR A 42 -1.11 2.76 -8.79
CA TYR A 42 -1.59 2.26 -10.07
C TYR A 42 -0.53 1.41 -10.77
N ASN A 43 -0.96 0.44 -11.57
CA ASN A 43 -0.06 -0.52 -12.20
C ASN A 43 0.72 0.05 -13.39
N LYS A 44 0.31 1.21 -13.90
CA LYS A 44 0.96 1.93 -15.00
C LYS A 44 1.22 3.40 -14.63
N LYS A 45 2.11 4.02 -15.40
CA LYS A 45 2.40 5.46 -15.33
C LYS A 45 1.41 6.24 -16.19
N TYR A 46 1.29 7.53 -15.92
CA TYR A 46 0.36 8.42 -16.62
C TYR A 46 1.08 9.67 -17.10
N GLU A 47 0.74 10.08 -18.32
CA GLU A 47 1.13 11.40 -18.83
C GLU A 47 0.65 12.52 -17.91
N ALA A 48 1.38 13.64 -17.93
CA ALA A 48 1.01 14.83 -17.18
C ALA A 48 -0.44 15.25 -17.50
N GLY A 49 -1.24 15.49 -16.46
CA GLY A 49 -2.64 15.91 -16.58
C GLY A 49 -3.67 14.80 -16.89
N LYS A 50 -3.26 13.53 -17.09
CA LYS A 50 -4.20 12.42 -17.37
C LYS A 50 -4.58 11.64 -16.12
N GLN A 51 -5.85 11.64 -15.71
CA GLN A 51 -6.27 10.94 -14.49
C GLN A 51 -6.34 9.40 -14.66
N PRO A 52 -6.03 8.61 -13.61
CA PRO A 52 -6.00 7.14 -13.66
C PRO A 52 -7.33 6.40 -13.88
N GLY A 53 -8.47 7.10 -13.91
CA GLY A 53 -9.78 6.49 -14.13
C GLY A 53 -10.05 5.27 -13.23
N THR A 54 -10.47 4.16 -13.84
CA THR A 54 -10.74 2.87 -13.18
C THR A 54 -9.62 1.85 -13.37
N ASP A 55 -8.41 2.31 -13.67
CA ASP A 55 -7.28 1.41 -13.90
C ASP A 55 -6.88 0.66 -12.62
N ALA A 56 -6.33 -0.54 -12.79
CA ALA A 56 -5.92 -1.39 -11.68
C ALA A 56 -4.75 -0.78 -10.88
N SER A 57 -4.81 -0.98 -9.55
CA SER A 57 -3.79 -0.56 -8.60
C SER A 57 -3.48 -1.71 -7.63
N SER A 58 -2.41 -2.44 -7.87
CA SER A 58 -1.96 -3.59 -7.06
C SER A 58 -0.49 -3.52 -6.63
N GLN A 59 0.14 -2.36 -6.84
CA GLN A 59 1.48 -2.09 -6.37
C GLN A 59 1.45 -1.43 -5.01
N TYR A 60 2.35 -1.81 -4.12
CA TYR A 60 2.41 -1.26 -2.78
C TYR A 60 3.83 -0.83 -2.41
N ALA A 61 3.92 0.22 -1.61
CA ALA A 61 5.16 0.62 -0.96
C ALA A 61 4.91 1.13 0.45
N VAL A 62 5.93 1.07 1.30
CA VAL A 62 5.96 1.82 2.56
C VAL A 62 6.65 3.16 2.34
N ALA A 63 6.00 4.25 2.74
CA ALA A 63 6.53 5.61 2.66
C ALA A 63 6.90 6.10 4.06
N HIS A 64 8.17 6.40 4.27
CA HIS A 64 8.70 7.03 5.48
C HIS A 64 8.75 8.54 5.25
N ILE A 65 7.75 9.27 5.75
CA ILE A 65 7.51 10.66 5.36
C ILE A 65 8.62 11.59 5.85
N LYS A 66 9.13 11.42 7.08
CA LYS A 66 10.24 12.26 7.58
C LYS A 66 11.54 11.99 6.84
N GLN A 67 11.76 10.73 6.43
CA GLN A 67 12.94 10.32 5.69
C GLN A 67 12.83 10.60 4.18
N LYS A 68 11.64 10.98 3.70
CA LYS A 68 11.32 11.15 2.27
C LYS A 68 11.75 9.93 1.44
N LYS A 69 11.43 8.72 1.95
CA LYS A 69 11.85 7.44 1.37
C LYS A 69 10.64 6.55 1.06
N ILE A 70 10.57 6.07 -0.18
CA ILE A 70 9.66 5.00 -0.60
C ILE A 70 10.41 3.67 -0.64
N THR A 71 9.82 2.62 -0.09
CA THR A 71 10.34 1.25 -0.20
C THR A 71 9.23 0.35 -0.74
N TRP A 72 9.37 -0.05 -2.01
CA TRP A 72 8.44 -0.98 -2.65
C TRP A 72 8.35 -2.30 -1.89
N LEU A 73 7.14 -2.84 -1.78
CA LEU A 73 6.93 -4.09 -1.07
C LEU A 73 7.65 -5.24 -1.76
N LYS A 74 8.23 -6.13 -0.95
CA LYS A 74 8.86 -7.38 -1.40
C LYS A 74 8.12 -8.55 -0.80
N GLY A 75 8.15 -9.71 -1.49
CA GLY A 75 7.52 -10.93 -0.99
C GLY A 75 6.02 -11.07 -1.32
N ILE A 76 5.43 -10.07 -1.99
CA ILE A 76 4.12 -10.16 -2.64
C ILE A 76 4.28 -10.52 -4.14
N PRO A 77 3.23 -11.03 -4.81
CA PRO A 77 3.22 -11.23 -6.26
C PRO A 77 3.49 -9.93 -7.02
N ALA A 78 4.04 -10.02 -8.23
CA ALA A 78 4.21 -8.86 -9.08
C ALA A 78 2.85 -8.34 -9.56
N LYS A 79 2.73 -7.03 -9.82
CA LYS A 79 1.47 -6.41 -10.29
C LYS A 79 0.84 -7.09 -11.51
N ASN A 80 1.65 -7.64 -12.42
CA ASN A 80 1.17 -8.31 -13.63
C ASN A 80 0.61 -9.72 -13.34
N ASP A 81 0.90 -10.27 -12.15
CA ASP A 81 0.40 -11.56 -11.69
C ASP A 81 -0.84 -11.42 -10.77
N ILE A 82 -1.40 -10.21 -10.65
CA ILE A 82 -2.57 -9.92 -9.80
C ILE A 82 -3.70 -9.41 -10.71
N PRO A 83 -4.56 -10.30 -11.24
CA PRO A 83 -5.57 -9.93 -12.23
C PRO A 83 -6.68 -9.04 -11.63
N GLU A 84 -7.29 -9.44 -10.51
CA GLU A 84 -8.44 -8.72 -9.93
C GLU A 84 -8.56 -8.82 -8.39
N GLY A 85 -7.84 -9.74 -7.73
CA GLY A 85 -8.04 -10.04 -6.32
C GLY A 85 -7.16 -9.24 -5.37
N ILE A 86 -7.69 -8.09 -4.91
CA ILE A 86 -7.04 -7.24 -3.91
C ILE A 86 -8.04 -6.97 -2.79
N SER A 87 -7.70 -7.35 -1.56
CA SER A 87 -8.49 -6.99 -0.40
C SER A 87 -8.28 -5.53 -0.01
N TRP A 88 -9.24 -4.91 0.66
CA TRP A 88 -8.96 -3.70 1.42
C TRP A 88 -7.94 -4.02 2.54
N PRO A 89 -6.73 -3.42 2.55
CA PRO A 89 -5.74 -3.65 3.59
C PRO A 89 -6.31 -3.38 4.97
N TYR A 90 -6.06 -4.31 5.88
CA TYR A 90 -6.37 -4.12 7.29
C TYR A 90 -5.12 -3.66 8.03
N VAL A 91 -5.24 -2.60 8.82
CA VAL A 91 -4.14 -2.12 9.67
C VAL A 91 -4.43 -2.47 11.12
N TYR A 92 -3.48 -3.14 11.76
CA TYR A 92 -3.55 -3.49 13.17
C TYR A 92 -2.16 -3.45 13.80
N GLU A 93 -2.05 -2.86 14.99
CA GLU A 93 -0.80 -2.68 15.71
C GLU A 93 0.35 -2.13 14.84
N GLY A 94 0.04 -1.14 14.00
CA GLY A 94 1.03 -0.48 13.14
C GLY A 94 1.53 -1.32 11.97
N ARG A 95 0.90 -2.46 11.66
CA ARG A 95 1.22 -3.31 10.50
C ARG A 95 0.04 -3.44 9.57
N ALA A 96 0.32 -3.54 8.27
CA ALA A 96 -0.69 -3.82 7.26
C ALA A 96 -0.77 -5.31 6.96
N PHE A 97 -2.01 -5.78 6.76
CA PHE A 97 -2.36 -7.12 6.31
C PHE A 97 -3.08 -6.97 4.98
N ILE A 98 -2.48 -7.53 3.93
CA ILE A 98 -2.98 -7.41 2.56
C ILE A 98 -3.33 -8.81 2.06
N GLY A 99 -4.58 -9.03 1.69
CA GLY A 99 -5.02 -10.19 0.94
C GLY A 99 -4.82 -9.97 -0.55
N LEU A 100 -4.10 -10.89 -1.21
CA LEU A 100 -3.86 -10.86 -2.66
C LEU A 100 -4.18 -12.24 -3.26
N THR A 101 -4.79 -12.23 -4.44
CA THR A 101 -4.96 -13.43 -5.27
C THR A 101 -4.03 -13.32 -6.47
N ALA A 102 -2.97 -14.12 -6.47
CA ALA A 102 -2.09 -14.23 -7.64
C ALA A 102 -2.70 -15.15 -8.69
N LEU A 103 -2.31 -14.98 -9.95
CA LEU A 103 -2.69 -15.86 -11.05
C LEU A 103 -2.44 -17.34 -10.70
N ASP A 104 -3.45 -18.17 -10.94
CA ASP A 104 -3.45 -19.62 -10.68
C ASP A 104 -3.11 -20.02 -9.23
N LYS A 105 -3.32 -19.13 -8.25
CA LYS A 105 -3.08 -19.39 -6.83
C LYS A 105 -4.30 -19.03 -5.99
N PHE A 106 -4.43 -19.75 -4.88
CA PHE A 106 -5.41 -19.40 -3.86
C PHE A 106 -5.10 -18.03 -3.22
N PRO A 107 -6.13 -17.27 -2.82
CA PRO A 107 -5.95 -16.03 -2.09
C PRO A 107 -5.08 -16.22 -0.84
N GLN A 108 -4.15 -15.30 -0.61
CA GLN A 108 -3.21 -15.37 0.50
C GLN A 108 -3.05 -14.01 1.18
N PHE A 109 -2.99 -14.02 2.51
CA PHE A 109 -2.61 -12.85 3.28
C PHE A 109 -1.11 -12.65 3.34
N TYR A 110 -0.72 -11.38 3.37
CA TYR A 110 0.66 -10.94 3.53
C TYR A 110 0.71 -9.90 4.64
N THR A 111 1.57 -10.12 5.64
CA THR A 111 1.84 -9.13 6.69
C THR A 111 3.03 -8.30 6.30
N VAL A 112 2.84 -6.98 6.23
CA VAL A 112 3.87 -6.02 5.84
C VAL A 112 4.63 -5.53 7.07
N ASP A 113 5.96 -5.62 7.02
CA ASP A 113 6.84 -4.92 7.94
C ASP A 113 6.91 -3.44 7.54
N PRO A 114 6.43 -2.50 8.39
CA PRO A 114 6.40 -1.08 8.07
C PRO A 114 7.80 -0.47 7.88
N GLN A 115 8.82 -0.99 8.56
CA GLN A 115 10.18 -0.43 8.51
C GLN A 115 10.92 -0.86 7.24
N THR A 116 10.72 -2.12 6.84
CA THR A 116 11.51 -2.73 5.76
C THR A 116 10.78 -2.86 4.43
N GLY A 117 9.45 -2.79 4.44
CA GLY A 117 8.62 -3.10 3.26
C GLY A 117 8.62 -4.58 2.89
N ASN A 118 9.21 -5.46 3.70
CA ASN A 118 9.14 -6.89 3.44
C ASN A 118 7.77 -7.42 3.90
N ALA A 119 7.10 -8.15 3.00
CA ALA A 119 5.84 -8.80 3.28
C ALA A 119 6.07 -10.30 3.52
N LYS A 120 5.54 -10.81 4.63
CA LYS A 120 5.60 -12.23 4.99
C LYS A 120 4.28 -12.90 4.61
N LYS A 121 4.38 -14.04 3.92
CA LYS A 121 3.23 -14.91 3.62
C LYS A 121 2.56 -15.39 4.90
N GLY A 122 1.23 -15.28 4.93
CA GLY A 122 0.36 -15.73 6.00
C GLY A 122 -0.66 -16.76 5.50
N LEU A 123 -1.86 -16.71 6.08
CA LEU A 123 -2.97 -17.63 5.81
C LEU A 123 -3.30 -17.70 4.31
N VAL A 124 -3.48 -18.91 3.82
CA VAL A 124 -4.02 -19.22 2.49
C VAL A 124 -5.48 -19.60 2.64
N VAL A 125 -6.36 -18.99 1.86
CA VAL A 125 -7.79 -19.30 1.84
C VAL A 125 -8.06 -20.20 0.65
N LYS A 126 -8.24 -21.50 0.89
CA LYS A 126 -8.58 -22.47 -0.16
C LYS A 126 -10.05 -22.34 -0.56
N ASP A 127 -10.36 -22.80 -1.76
CA ASP A 127 -11.73 -22.86 -2.29
C ASP A 127 -12.45 -21.50 -2.29
N ALA A 128 -11.68 -20.42 -2.44
CA ALA A 128 -12.16 -19.05 -2.52
C ALA A 128 -11.59 -18.33 -3.74
N ASN A 129 -12.37 -17.40 -4.30
CA ASN A 129 -11.95 -16.60 -5.46
C ASN A 129 -11.13 -15.35 -5.07
N GLY A 130 -11.31 -14.85 -3.84
CA GLY A 130 -10.67 -13.62 -3.38
C GLY A 130 -10.80 -13.42 -1.87
N ILE A 131 -10.12 -12.38 -1.39
CA ILE A 131 -10.26 -11.83 -0.03
C ILE A 131 -10.77 -10.40 -0.20
N GLU A 132 -11.92 -10.08 0.37
CA GLU A 132 -12.49 -8.73 0.30
C GLU A 132 -11.93 -7.81 1.41
N ALA A 133 -11.89 -8.33 2.63
CA ALA A 133 -11.41 -7.59 3.81
C ALA A 133 -10.90 -8.55 4.89
N ALA A 134 -10.14 -8.00 5.84
CA ALA A 134 -9.76 -8.67 7.07
C ALA A 134 -10.11 -7.80 8.28
N THR A 135 -10.31 -8.45 9.43
CA THR A 135 -10.43 -7.81 10.72
C THR A 135 -9.83 -8.70 11.80
N PHE A 136 -9.40 -8.10 12.90
CA PHE A 136 -9.02 -8.85 14.09
C PHE A 136 -10.26 -9.28 14.88
N VAL A 137 -10.21 -10.46 15.50
CA VAL A 137 -11.27 -10.99 16.37
C VAL A 137 -10.65 -11.41 17.69
N GLU A 138 -10.98 -10.71 18.77
CA GLU A 138 -10.62 -11.13 20.13
C GLU A 138 -11.65 -12.13 20.66
N LYS A 139 -11.16 -13.24 21.23
CA LYS A 139 -12.00 -14.09 22.07
C LYS A 139 -12.23 -13.37 23.40
N LYS A 140 -13.50 -13.32 23.79
CA LYS A 140 -13.93 -12.88 25.12
C LYS A 140 -13.50 -13.86 26.20
#